data_AF-A0A4Q2Z3X2-F1
#
_entry.id   AF-A0A4Q2Z3X2-F1
#
_cell.length_a   1.000
_cell.length_b   1.000
_cell.length_c   1.000
_cell.angle_alpha   90.00
_cell.angle_beta   90.00
_cell.angle_gamma   90.00
#
_symmetry.space_group_name_H-M   'P 1'
#
loop_
_entity.id
_entity.type
_entity.pdbx_description
1 polymer ?
#
loop_
_entity_poly.entity_id
_entity_poly.type
_entity_poly.pdbx_seq_one_letter_code
_entity_poly.pdbx_strand_id
1 'polypeptide(L)'
;MLVAAQGYAEDGPHGTKSNAISPLVSQPLIEHCLRIPSWEWFENGSNRAAARRAFETDLPAQIAWREGKGSPESLLVDLFETNRTMLRDHLGEGLLAGAQVIDRDAVIAVIDDPRPAHGTGFGRILQLADAESWARGILSRRS
;
A
#
# COMPACT_ATOMS: atom_id res chain seq x y z
N MET A 1 3.45 25.89 -7.85
CA MET A 1 4.16 24.74 -8.46
C MET A 1 3.73 23.41 -7.83
N LEU A 2 3.64 23.30 -6.49
CA LEU A 2 3.19 22.07 -5.79
C LEU A 2 1.79 21.56 -6.22
N VAL A 3 0.80 22.44 -6.38
CA VAL A 3 -0.57 22.05 -6.79
C VAL A 3 -0.61 21.45 -8.20
N ALA A 4 0.19 21.98 -9.13
CA ALA A 4 0.24 21.48 -10.50
C ALA A 4 0.89 20.09 -10.60
N ALA A 5 1.93 19.83 -9.79
CA ALA A 5 2.55 18.52 -9.71
C ALA A 5 1.63 17.47 -9.06
N GLN A 6 0.86 17.88 -8.04
CA GLN A 6 -0.11 17.01 -7.37
C GLN A 6 -1.27 16.63 -8.30
N GLY A 7 -1.83 17.60 -9.03
CA GLY A 7 -2.89 17.35 -10.01
C GLY A 7 -2.45 16.40 -11.14
N TYR A 8 -1.19 16.51 -11.59
CA TYR A 8 -0.64 15.58 -12.59
C TYR A 8 -0.53 14.14 -12.07
N ALA A 9 -0.15 13.97 -10.79
CA ALA A 9 -0.04 12.65 -10.16
C ALA A 9 -1.41 12.00 -9.87
N GLU A 10 -2.43 12.81 -9.57
CA GLU A 10 -3.78 12.34 -9.24
C GLU A 10 -4.64 12.07 -10.49
N ASP A 11 -4.50 12.85 -11.57
CA ASP A 11 -5.36 12.75 -12.77
C ASP A 11 -4.73 11.97 -13.95
N GLY A 12 -3.43 11.67 -13.90
CA GLY A 12 -2.73 11.00 -15.01
C GLY A 12 -2.58 11.87 -16.29
N PRO A 13 -1.95 11.34 -17.35
CA PRO A 13 -1.54 12.13 -18.53
C PRO A 13 -2.71 12.59 -19.41
N HIS A 14 -3.93 12.10 -19.17
CA HIS A 14 -5.14 12.51 -19.87
C HIS A 14 -5.99 13.32 -18.91
N GLY A 15 -5.56 14.56 -18.66
CA GLY A 15 -6.17 15.52 -17.73
C GLY A 15 -7.64 15.79 -18.03
N THR A 16 -8.50 14.87 -17.61
CA THR A 16 -9.95 14.96 -17.72
C THR A 16 -10.54 14.99 -16.31
N LYS A 17 -10.37 16.12 -15.60
CA LYS A 17 -11.48 16.91 -15.01
C LYS A 17 -11.03 18.02 -14.05
N SER A 18 -11.62 19.19 -14.30
CA SER A 18 -12.22 20.11 -13.33
C SER A 18 -11.31 21.09 -12.58
N ASN A 19 -11.94 22.21 -12.24
CA ASN A 19 -11.47 23.33 -11.44
C ASN A 19 -11.18 22.86 -9.99
N ALA A 20 -10.20 21.98 -9.82
CA ALA A 20 -9.86 21.39 -8.53
C ALA A 20 -9.27 22.46 -7.62
N ILE A 21 -10.01 22.80 -6.57
CA ILE A 21 -9.49 23.61 -5.48
C ILE A 21 -8.78 22.65 -4.53
N SER A 22 -7.56 23.00 -4.13
CA SER A 22 -6.80 22.28 -3.08
C SER A 22 -6.79 23.13 -1.80
N PRO A 23 -7.80 23.03 -0.91
CA PRO A 23 -7.91 23.90 0.27
C PRO A 23 -6.70 23.80 1.19
N LEU A 24 -6.09 22.61 1.26
CA LEU A 24 -4.91 22.32 2.08
C LEU A 24 -3.64 23.05 1.63
N VAL A 25 -3.65 23.62 0.42
CA VAL A 25 -2.51 24.36 -0.16
C VAL A 25 -2.82 25.86 -0.24
N SER A 26 -3.88 26.32 0.42
CA SER A 26 -4.17 27.75 0.52
C SER A 26 -3.08 28.48 1.32
N GLN A 27 -2.69 29.67 0.86
CA GLN A 27 -1.67 30.48 1.50
C GLN A 27 -1.87 30.68 3.01
N PRO A 28 -3.06 31.08 3.53
CA PRO A 28 -3.23 31.28 4.97
C PRO A 28 -3.00 30.00 5.77
N LEU A 29 -3.36 28.84 5.21
CA LEU A 29 -3.16 27.55 5.87
C LEU A 29 -1.68 27.13 5.85
N ILE A 30 -0.99 27.30 4.72
CA ILE A 30 0.45 27.02 4.63
C ILE A 30 1.23 27.89 5.62
N GLU A 31 0.97 29.21 5.64
CA GLU A 31 1.62 30.14 6.55
C GLU A 31 1.32 29.83 8.02
N HIS A 32 0.12 29.31 8.32
CA HIS A 32 -0.20 28.82 9.66
C HIS A 32 0.61 27.55 9.98
N CYS A 33 0.63 26.56 9.09
CA CYS A 33 1.41 25.33 9.28
C CYS A 33 2.91 25.60 9.47
N LEU A 34 3.48 26.56 8.72
CA LEU A 34 4.89 26.95 8.85
C LEU A 34 5.21 27.67 10.17
N ARG A 35 4.20 28.25 10.84
CA ARG A 35 4.35 28.86 12.17
C ARG A 35 4.31 27.82 13.30
N ILE A 36 3.79 26.62 13.05
CA ILE A 36 3.72 25.55 14.06
C ILE A 36 5.14 24.98 14.24
N PRO A 37 5.69 24.96 15.47
CA PRO A 37 7.00 24.38 15.72
C PRO A 37 7.10 22.93 15.26
N SER A 38 8.25 22.53 14.70
CA SER A 38 8.42 21.22 14.08
C SER A 38 8.16 20.04 15.04
N TRP A 39 8.42 20.21 16.34
CA TRP A 39 8.19 19.18 17.36
C TRP A 39 6.70 18.98 17.71
N GLU A 40 5.82 19.94 17.44
CA GLU A 40 4.38 19.81 17.68
C GLU A 40 3.65 19.01 16.59
N TRP A 41 4.34 18.66 15.50
CA TRP A 41 3.81 17.84 14.42
C TRP A 41 3.80 16.34 14.74
N PHE A 42 4.46 15.94 15.83
CA PHE A 42 4.57 14.55 16.28
C PHE A 42 4.06 14.41 17.71
N GLU A 43 3.21 13.42 17.94
CA GLU A 43 2.65 13.13 19.26
C GLU A 43 2.33 11.63 19.33
N ASN A 44 2.73 10.96 20.42
CA ASN A 44 2.44 9.53 20.65
C ASN A 44 2.81 8.60 19.47
N GLY A 45 3.92 8.87 18.76
CA GLY A 45 4.35 8.07 17.60
C GLY A 45 3.58 8.38 16.30
N SER A 46 2.59 9.27 16.34
CA SER A 46 1.79 9.69 15.20
C SER A 46 2.30 10.99 14.58
N ASN A 47 2.37 11.01 13.25
CA ASN A 47 2.62 12.24 12.48
C ASN A 47 1.34 13.09 12.32
N ARG A 48 1.52 14.35 11.94
CA ARG A 48 0.45 15.33 11.68
C ARG A 48 -0.39 15.65 12.90
N ALA A 49 0.19 15.54 14.11
CA ALA A 49 -0.51 15.70 15.37
C ALA A 49 -1.30 17.03 15.45
N ALA A 50 -0.71 18.15 15.05
CA ALA A 50 -1.39 19.44 15.01
C ALA A 50 -2.69 19.44 14.16
N ALA A 51 -2.67 18.79 12.99
CA ALA A 51 -3.87 18.66 12.17
C ALA A 51 -4.89 17.68 12.80
N ARG A 52 -4.42 16.58 13.40
CA ARG A 52 -5.31 15.60 14.05
C ARG A 52 -6.04 16.20 15.24
N ARG A 53 -5.34 16.95 16.10
CA ARG A 53 -5.93 17.70 17.21
C ARG A 53 -6.99 18.71 16.73
N ALA A 54 -6.72 19.40 15.63
CA ALA A 54 -7.67 20.38 15.07
C ALA A 54 -9.00 19.77 14.62
N PHE A 55 -9.03 18.47 14.27
CA PHE A 55 -10.23 17.76 13.80
C PHE A 55 -10.72 16.68 14.77
N GLU A 56 -10.14 16.56 15.97
CA GLU A 56 -10.48 15.52 16.95
C GLU A 56 -11.93 15.66 17.46
N THR A 57 -12.46 16.87 17.52
CA THR A 57 -13.85 17.14 17.90
C THR A 57 -14.84 16.86 16.77
N ASP A 58 -14.35 16.84 15.52
CA ASP A 58 -15.20 16.77 14.32
C ASP A 58 -15.20 15.36 13.71
N LEU A 59 -14.24 14.50 14.06
CA LEU A 59 -14.07 13.15 13.54
C LEU A 59 -14.06 12.11 14.66
N PRO A 60 -14.58 10.88 14.44
CA PRO A 60 -14.40 9.77 15.37
C PRO A 60 -12.92 9.55 15.68
N ALA A 61 -12.58 9.26 16.95
CA ALA A 61 -11.20 9.08 17.40
C ALA A 61 -10.40 8.07 16.56
N GLN A 62 -11.05 6.99 16.12
CA GLN A 62 -10.47 5.95 15.25
C GLN A 62 -10.07 6.46 13.86
N ILE A 63 -10.66 7.56 13.39
CA ILE A 63 -10.32 8.23 12.13
C ILE A 63 -9.30 9.34 12.38
N ALA A 64 -9.54 10.19 13.39
CA ALA A 64 -8.69 11.33 13.73
C ALA A 64 -7.25 10.89 14.08
N TRP A 65 -7.10 9.79 14.82
CA TRP A 65 -5.81 9.25 15.26
C TRP A 65 -5.41 7.98 14.53
N ARG A 66 -6.00 7.73 13.35
CA ARG A 66 -5.63 6.60 12.51
C ARG A 66 -4.15 6.67 12.13
N GLU A 67 -3.33 5.78 12.66
CA GLU A 67 -1.87 5.76 12.43
C GLU A 67 -1.52 5.34 11.01
N GLY A 68 -2.28 4.38 10.46
CA GLY A 68 -2.15 4.00 9.06
C GLY A 68 -3.09 4.80 8.17
N LYS A 69 -2.56 5.60 7.22
CA LYS A 69 -3.09 5.42 5.85
C LYS A 69 -3.01 3.92 5.64
N GLY A 70 -4.10 3.21 5.39
CA GLY A 70 -4.02 1.76 5.14
C GLY A 70 -2.91 1.57 4.13
N SER A 71 -1.73 1.14 4.59
CA SER A 71 -0.57 1.14 3.74
C SER A 71 -0.90 0.04 2.75
N PRO A 72 -0.69 0.22 1.45
CA PRO A 72 -0.76 -0.92 0.53
C PRO A 72 0.01 -2.12 1.12
N GLU A 73 1.10 -1.84 1.83
CA GLU A 73 1.87 -2.81 2.60
C GLU A 73 1.07 -3.56 3.68
N SER A 74 0.27 -2.89 4.54
CA SER A 74 -0.49 -3.58 5.58
C SER A 74 -1.57 -4.48 4.96
N LEU A 75 -2.21 -4.02 3.88
CA LEU A 75 -3.15 -4.84 3.12
C LEU A 75 -2.46 -6.04 2.47
N LEU A 76 -1.26 -5.85 1.91
CA LEU A 76 -0.49 -6.93 1.30
C LEU A 76 0.00 -7.94 2.34
N VAL A 77 0.40 -7.47 3.53
CA VAL A 77 0.71 -8.33 4.68
C VAL A 77 -0.51 -9.14 5.07
N ASP A 78 -1.66 -8.50 5.31
CA ASP A 78 -2.90 -9.19 5.68
C ASP A 78 -3.31 -10.22 4.62
N LEU A 79 -3.20 -9.87 3.34
CA LEU A 79 -3.53 -10.75 2.22
C LEU A 79 -2.56 -11.93 2.14
N PHE A 80 -1.27 -11.71 2.34
CA PHE A 80 -0.28 -12.78 2.38
C PHE A 80 -0.54 -13.72 3.56
N GLU A 81 -0.68 -13.18 4.78
CA GLU A 81 -0.88 -13.95 6.01
C GLU A 81 -2.14 -14.81 5.95
N THR A 82 -3.25 -14.22 5.48
CA THR A 82 -4.54 -14.93 5.38
C THR A 82 -4.50 -16.06 4.35
N ASN A 83 -3.64 -15.97 3.34
CA ASN A 83 -3.64 -16.88 2.18
C ASN A 83 -2.38 -17.75 2.08
N ARG A 84 -1.54 -17.86 3.11
CA ARG A 84 -0.27 -18.63 3.06
C ARG A 84 -0.43 -20.04 2.50
N THR A 85 -1.40 -20.80 2.99
CA THR A 85 -1.67 -22.17 2.51
C THR A 85 -2.07 -22.19 1.04
N MET A 86 -2.93 -21.27 0.62
CA MET A 86 -3.34 -21.16 -0.79
C MET A 86 -2.15 -20.78 -1.69
N LEU A 87 -1.34 -19.81 -1.27
CA LEU A 87 -0.14 -19.38 -2.00
C LEU A 87 0.89 -20.50 -2.11
N ARG A 88 1.07 -21.28 -1.04
CA ARG A 88 1.93 -22.47 -1.00
C ARG A 88 1.54 -23.45 -2.10
N ASP A 89 0.27 -23.85 -2.17
CA ASP A 89 -0.20 -24.83 -3.14
C ASP A 89 -0.19 -24.25 -4.56
N HIS A 90 -0.59 -22.98 -4.70
CA HIS A 90 -0.70 -22.31 -5.99
C HIS A 90 0.66 -22.15 -6.69
N LEU A 91 1.71 -21.80 -5.94
CA LEU A 91 3.06 -21.59 -6.45
C LEU A 91 3.93 -22.85 -6.39
N GLY A 92 3.82 -23.65 -5.33
CA GLY A 92 4.66 -24.82 -5.10
C GLY A 92 4.44 -25.94 -6.12
N GLU A 93 3.19 -26.12 -6.54
CA GLU A 93 2.78 -27.07 -7.58
C GLU A 93 2.29 -26.30 -8.83
N GLY A 94 2.84 -25.09 -9.01
CA GLY A 94 2.52 -24.14 -10.06
C GLY A 94 3.14 -24.46 -11.42
N LEU A 95 2.61 -23.84 -12.47
CA LEU A 95 3.21 -23.83 -13.81
C LEU A 95 4.61 -23.22 -13.78
N LEU A 96 4.80 -22.14 -13.01
CA LEU A 96 6.10 -21.46 -12.90
C LEU A 96 7.15 -22.36 -12.24
N ALA A 97 6.77 -23.12 -11.20
CA ALA A 97 7.64 -24.10 -10.56
C ALA A 97 7.93 -25.27 -11.50
N GLY A 98 6.90 -25.82 -12.16
CA GLY A 98 7.05 -26.92 -13.12
C GLY A 98 7.91 -26.56 -14.34
N ALA A 99 7.87 -25.30 -14.78
CA ALA A 99 8.72 -24.78 -15.86
C ALA A 99 10.09 -24.27 -15.39
N GLN A 100 10.43 -24.43 -14.10
CA GLN A 100 11.69 -23.97 -13.49
C GLN A 100 11.97 -22.46 -13.68
N VAL A 101 10.92 -21.64 -13.78
CA VAL A 101 11.01 -20.18 -13.87
C VAL A 101 11.27 -19.56 -12.48
N ILE A 102 10.82 -20.25 -11.42
CA ILE A 102 11.04 -19.87 -10.02
C ILE A 102 11.80 -20.98 -9.29
N ASP A 103 12.58 -20.59 -8.29
CA ASP A 103 13.12 -21.51 -7.29
C ASP A 103 12.00 -21.88 -6.31
N ARG A 104 11.44 -23.08 -6.49
CA ARG A 104 10.34 -23.60 -5.67
C ARG A 104 10.70 -23.61 -4.20
N ASP A 105 11.88 -24.13 -3.85
CA ASP A 105 12.22 -24.35 -2.45
C ASP A 105 12.47 -23.02 -1.73
N ALA A 106 13.07 -22.04 -2.41
CA ALA A 106 13.21 -20.69 -1.89
C ALA A 106 11.85 -19.99 -1.69
N VAL A 107 10.91 -20.14 -2.63
CA VAL A 107 9.56 -19.59 -2.54
C VAL A 107 8.79 -20.21 -1.37
N ILE A 108 8.85 -21.53 -1.23
CA ILE A 108 8.21 -22.25 -0.14
C ILE A 108 8.81 -21.84 1.22
N ALA A 109 10.14 -21.68 1.31
CA ALA A 109 10.78 -21.25 2.54
C ALA A 109 10.31 -19.86 3.03
N VAL A 110 10.02 -18.94 2.11
CA VAL A 110 9.45 -17.62 2.46
C VAL A 110 8.00 -17.74 2.93
N ILE A 111 7.20 -18.60 2.29
CA ILE A 111 5.79 -18.81 2.67
C ILE A 111 5.67 -19.52 4.02
N ASP A 112 6.58 -20.44 4.32
CA ASP A 112 6.59 -21.23 5.55
C ASP A 112 7.26 -20.53 6.73
N ASP A 113 7.89 -19.36 6.54
CA ASP A 113 8.51 -18.62 7.64
C ASP A 113 7.45 -18.29 8.71
N PRO A 114 7.54 -18.86 9.93
CA PRO A 114 6.50 -18.70 10.95
C PRO A 114 6.45 -17.28 11.52
N ARG A 115 7.43 -16.43 11.20
CA ARG A 115 7.43 -15.03 11.62
C ARG A 115 6.37 -14.25 10.83
N PRO A 116 5.74 -13.24 11.44
CA PRO A 116 4.86 -12.33 10.72
C PRO A 116 5.58 -11.73 9.51
N ALA A 117 4.86 -11.53 8.40
CA ALA A 117 5.43 -11.04 7.16
C ALA A 117 6.23 -9.76 7.40
N HIS A 118 7.50 -9.80 7.02
CA HIS A 118 8.46 -8.73 7.21
C HIS A 118 9.31 -8.55 5.94
N GLY A 119 9.92 -7.38 5.83
CA GLY A 119 10.75 -7.03 4.68
C GLY A 119 9.97 -7.02 3.36
N THR A 120 10.62 -7.36 2.25
CA THR A 120 10.01 -7.32 0.91
C THR A 120 9.61 -8.70 0.37
N GLY A 121 9.87 -9.76 1.13
CA GLY A 121 9.70 -11.15 0.69
C GLY A 121 8.26 -11.49 0.33
N PHE A 122 7.31 -11.13 1.19
CA PHE A 122 5.88 -11.39 0.96
C PHE A 122 5.35 -10.67 -0.28
N GLY A 123 5.79 -9.44 -0.53
CA GLY A 123 5.41 -8.69 -1.72
C GLY A 123 5.87 -9.38 -3.01
N ARG A 124 7.07 -9.98 -2.98
CA ARG A 124 7.56 -10.78 -4.10
C ARG A 124 6.75 -12.05 -4.32
N ILE A 125 6.32 -12.73 -3.26
CA ILE A 125 5.44 -13.91 -3.36
C ILE A 125 4.11 -13.55 -4.01
N LEU A 126 3.49 -12.44 -3.61
CA LEU A 126 2.23 -11.98 -4.20
C LEU A 126 2.36 -11.65 -5.69
N GLN A 127 3.47 -11.06 -6.13
CA GLN A 127 3.76 -10.84 -7.55
C GLN A 127 3.92 -12.15 -8.33
N LEU A 128 4.54 -13.16 -7.73
CA LEU A 128 4.66 -14.48 -8.36
C LEU A 128 3.30 -15.16 -8.49
N ALA A 129 2.43 -15.03 -7.48
CA ALA A 129 1.08 -15.57 -7.51
C ALA A 129 0.20 -14.92 -8.59
N ASP A 130 0.35 -13.61 -8.80
CA ASP A 130 -0.29 -12.89 -9.91
C ASP A 130 0.20 -13.43 -11.27
N ALA A 131 1.51 -13.58 -11.45
CA ALA A 131 2.09 -14.13 -12.67
C ALA A 131 1.65 -15.59 -12.95
N GLU A 132 1.57 -16.42 -11.91
CA GLU A 132 1.06 -17.80 -11.99
C GLU A 132 -0.42 -17.82 -12.42
N SER A 133 -1.26 -16.96 -11.80
CA SER A 133 -2.67 -16.82 -12.15
C SER A 133 -2.85 -16.38 -13.60
N TRP A 134 -2.04 -15.44 -14.08
CA TRP A 134 -2.02 -15.00 -15.47
C TRP A 134 -1.62 -16.14 -16.43
N ALA A 135 -0.55 -16.88 -16.12
CA ALA A 135 -0.07 -17.99 -16.94
C ALA A 135 -1.14 -19.09 -17.08
N ARG A 136 -1.80 -19.45 -15.97
CA ARG A 136 -2.94 -20.38 -15.96
C ARG A 136 -4.10 -19.87 -16.81
N GLY A 137 -4.42 -18.58 -16.71
CA GLY A 137 -5.47 -17.94 -17.50
C GLY A 137 -5.22 -17.93 -19.01
N ILE A 138 -3.96 -17.92 -19.45
CA ILE A 138 -3.61 -18.05 -20.86
C ILE A 138 -3.78 -19.49 -21.34
N LEU A 139 -3.33 -20.47 -20.56
CA LEU A 139 -3.43 -21.88 -20.93
C LEU A 139 -4.88 -22.36 -20.96
N SER A 140 -5.72 -21.92 -20.01
CA SER A 140 -7.15 -22.29 -19.96
C SER A 140 -7.96 -21.76 -21.14
N ARG A 141 -7.49 -20.73 -21.84
CA ARG A 141 -8.12 -20.20 -23.06
C ARG A 141 -7.67 -20.90 -24.34
N ARG A 142 -6.65 -21.77 -24.26
CA ARG A 142 -6.07 -22.47 -25.40
C ARG A 142 -6.51 -23.95 -25.50
N SER A 143 -7.14 -24.50 -24.46
CA SER A 143 -7.82 -25.81 -24.46
C SER A 143 -9.28 -25.67 -24.87
#